data_AF-A0A4Q9KBV9-F1
#
_entry.id   AF-A0A4Q9KBV9-F1
#
_cell.length_a   1.000
_cell.length_b   1.000
_cell.length_c   1.000
_cell.angle_alpha   90.00
_cell.angle_beta   90.00
_cell.angle_gamma   90.00
#
_symmetry.space_group_name_H-M   'P 1'
#
loop_
_entity.id
_entity.type
_entity.pdbx_description
1 polymer ?
#
loop_
_entity_poly.entity_id
_entity_poly.type
_entity_poly.pdbx_seq_one_letter_code
_entity_poly.pdbx_strand_id
1 'polypeptide(L)'
;AETARGTSMKTLLAVSSKVTAAEAASWVYGGQEVTAHPLVAQAALSGEVSVAQARSIDRVLGELPATLTAGQRAEAEQFLLDKAALVDAQDLAKQTRTVLEQVAPETDAVEDELSRLDAQRKQAWASRSLTFSNDRRGSVVFKGQLPTLEGEAFKRLVEAHSLSNRRAVEQAADRHDEAGLRSFEQRTADGLIALVAGRAPRPARSPEPARFGEPAEGHRAPERVEG
;
A
#
# COMPACT_ATOMS: atom_id res chain seq x y z
N ALA A 1 -13.53 0.97 42.13
CA ALA A 1 -13.67 0.07 40.97
C ALA A 1 -12.60 0.43 39.96
N GLU A 2 -11.44 -0.20 40.07
CA GLU A 2 -10.31 0.01 39.19
C GLU A 2 -10.59 -0.77 37.90
N THR A 3 -10.76 -0.05 36.79
CA THR A 3 -10.98 -0.65 35.48
C THR A 3 -9.68 -1.35 35.07
N ALA A 4 -9.70 -2.68 35.05
CA ALA A 4 -8.62 -3.47 34.48
C ALA A 4 -8.47 -3.07 33.00
N ARG A 5 -7.54 -2.14 32.74
CA ARG A 5 -7.13 -1.80 31.38
C ARG A 5 -6.37 -3.02 30.86
N GLY A 6 -7.04 -3.88 30.10
CA GLY A 6 -6.42 -5.01 29.46
C GLY A 6 -5.28 -4.53 28.56
N THR A 7 -4.04 -4.70 29.00
CA THR A 7 -2.87 -4.46 28.16
C THR A 7 -2.94 -5.42 26.98
N SER A 8 -3.02 -4.88 25.77
CA SER A 8 -3.11 -5.69 24.55
C SER A 8 -1.95 -6.69 24.47
N MET A 9 -2.22 -7.92 24.01
CA MET A 9 -1.21 -8.99 23.85
C MET A 9 0.06 -8.51 23.14
N LYS A 10 -0.08 -7.70 22.09
CA LYS A 10 1.06 -7.10 21.36
C LYS A 10 1.90 -6.17 22.23
N THR A 11 1.27 -5.41 23.12
CA THR A 11 1.95 -4.48 24.04
C THR A 11 2.69 -5.25 25.12
N LEU A 12 2.07 -6.30 25.67
CA LEU A 12 2.73 -7.18 26.63
C LEU A 12 3.93 -7.88 26.00
N LEU A 13 3.77 -8.44 24.79
CA LEU A 13 4.81 -9.16 24.07
C LEU A 13 5.97 -8.26 23.64
N ALA A 14 5.70 -7.04 23.17
CA ALA A 14 6.74 -6.07 22.84
C ALA A 14 7.63 -5.77 24.05
N VAL A 15 7.02 -5.59 25.23
CA VAL A 15 7.73 -5.31 26.49
C VAL A 15 8.49 -6.54 26.98
N SER A 16 7.86 -7.72 27.03
CA SER A 16 8.48 -8.93 27.57
C SER A 16 9.63 -9.46 26.71
N SER A 17 9.50 -9.34 25.38
CA SER A 17 10.44 -9.92 24.42
C SER A 17 11.45 -8.90 23.88
N LYS A 18 11.40 -7.65 24.36
CA LYS A 18 12.27 -6.54 23.89
C LYS A 18 12.26 -6.36 22.37
N VAL A 19 11.08 -6.49 21.77
CA VAL A 19 10.87 -6.28 20.33
C VAL A 19 10.00 -5.06 20.09
N THR A 20 10.02 -4.56 18.86
CA THR A 20 9.14 -3.45 18.47
C THR A 20 7.68 -3.86 18.51
N ALA A 21 6.77 -2.88 18.65
CA ALA A 21 5.33 -3.14 18.59
C ALA A 21 4.88 -3.76 17.25
N ALA A 22 5.61 -3.46 16.16
CA ALA A 22 5.36 -4.01 14.85
C ALA A 22 5.75 -5.51 14.77
N GLU A 23 6.91 -5.87 15.32
CA GLU A 23 7.35 -7.27 15.41
C GLU A 23 6.42 -8.09 16.31
N ALA A 24 6.06 -7.56 17.48
CA ALA A 24 5.12 -8.21 18.38
C ALA A 24 3.74 -8.41 17.73
N ALA A 25 3.23 -7.42 16.99
CA ALA A 25 2.00 -7.56 16.23
C ALA A 25 2.12 -8.65 15.16
N SER A 26 3.24 -8.67 14.41
CA SER A 26 3.52 -9.71 13.41
C SER A 26 3.52 -11.12 14.00
N TRP A 27 4.07 -11.30 15.20
CA TRP A 27 4.07 -12.61 15.88
C TRP A 27 2.66 -13.02 16.34
N VAL A 28 1.88 -12.10 16.90
CA VAL A 28 0.51 -12.41 17.35
C VAL A 28 -0.39 -12.78 16.17
N TYR A 29 -0.42 -11.96 15.12
CA TYR A 29 -1.28 -12.22 13.96
C TYR A 29 -0.80 -13.45 13.19
N GLY A 30 0.51 -13.57 12.97
CA GLY A 30 1.07 -14.72 12.28
C GLY A 30 0.98 -16.02 13.07
N GLY A 31 0.86 -15.97 14.40
CA GLY A 31 0.57 -17.14 15.23
C GLY A 31 -0.90 -17.56 15.16
N GLN A 32 -1.83 -16.59 15.10
CA GLN A 32 -3.25 -16.88 14.93
C GLN A 32 -3.56 -17.56 13.60
N GLU A 33 -2.93 -17.11 12.50
CA GLU A 33 -3.08 -17.73 11.18
C GLU A 33 -2.70 -19.22 11.21
N VAL A 34 -1.53 -19.54 11.79
CA VAL A 34 -1.01 -20.91 11.89
C VAL A 34 -1.86 -21.83 12.77
N THR A 35 -2.63 -21.28 13.72
CA THR A 35 -3.50 -22.08 14.60
C THR A 35 -4.87 -22.42 14.02
N ALA A 36 -5.23 -21.88 12.84
CA ALA A 36 -6.55 -22.12 12.26
C ALA A 36 -6.72 -23.56 11.75
N HIS A 37 -5.63 -24.21 11.35
CA HIS A 37 -5.60 -25.53 10.73
C HIS A 37 -4.77 -26.50 11.59
N PRO A 38 -5.40 -27.49 12.27
CA PRO A 38 -4.71 -28.31 13.28
C PRO A 38 -3.49 -29.09 12.78
N LEU A 39 -3.49 -29.61 11.55
CA LEU A 39 -2.36 -30.36 11.01
C LEU A 39 -1.22 -29.41 10.64
N VAL A 40 -1.53 -28.24 10.07
CA VAL A 40 -0.55 -27.19 9.76
C VAL A 40 0.12 -26.68 11.04
N ALA A 41 -0.67 -26.43 12.09
CA ALA A 41 -0.16 -26.03 13.39
C ALA A 41 0.80 -27.09 13.96
N GLN A 42 0.43 -28.37 13.87
CA GLN A 42 1.26 -29.47 14.36
C GLN A 42 2.58 -29.58 13.58
N ALA A 43 2.53 -29.50 12.25
CA ALA A 43 3.70 -29.57 11.38
C ALA A 43 4.66 -28.38 11.59
N ALA A 44 4.11 -27.18 11.85
CA ALA A 44 4.92 -26.01 12.17
C ALA A 44 5.60 -26.16 13.55
N LEU A 45 4.89 -26.72 14.54
CA LEU A 45 5.43 -26.95 15.89
C LEU A 45 6.47 -28.07 15.93
N SER A 46 6.32 -29.11 15.10
CA SER A 46 7.31 -30.20 14.95
C SER A 46 8.54 -29.78 14.16
N GLY A 47 8.48 -28.64 13.46
CA GLY A 47 9.54 -28.15 12.57
C GLY A 47 9.58 -28.85 11.21
N GLU A 48 8.55 -29.62 10.87
CA GLU A 48 8.39 -30.26 9.56
C GLU A 48 8.17 -29.23 8.45
N VAL A 49 7.48 -28.14 8.76
CA VAL A 49 7.34 -26.98 7.88
C VAL A 49 7.84 -25.71 8.55
N SER A 50 8.41 -24.80 7.76
CA SER A 50 8.76 -23.46 8.26
C SER A 50 7.51 -22.62 8.54
N VAL A 51 7.62 -21.61 9.40
CA VAL A 51 6.53 -20.66 9.69
C VAL A 51 6.04 -19.95 8.41
N ALA A 52 6.93 -19.69 7.46
CA ALA A 52 6.57 -19.08 6.18
C ALA A 52 5.73 -20.02 5.30
N GLN A 53 6.08 -21.31 5.27
CA GLN A 53 5.31 -22.33 4.57
C GLN A 53 3.95 -22.53 5.24
N ALA A 54 3.90 -22.65 6.57
CA ALA A 54 2.65 -22.78 7.33
C ALA A 54 1.64 -21.67 6.98
N ARG A 55 2.07 -20.40 7.04
CA ARG A 55 1.22 -19.25 6.66
C ARG A 55 0.76 -19.29 5.21
N SER A 56 1.60 -19.82 4.31
CA SER A 56 1.25 -19.94 2.89
C SER A 56 0.19 -21.02 2.69
N ILE A 57 0.27 -22.12 3.44
CA ILE A 57 -0.76 -23.17 3.46
C ILE A 57 -2.07 -22.62 4.02
N ASP A 58 -2.05 -21.94 5.17
CA ASP A 58 -3.26 -21.36 5.76
C ASP A 58 -3.95 -20.37 4.82
N ARG A 59 -3.15 -19.55 4.14
CA ARG A 59 -3.68 -18.63 3.11
C ARG A 59 -4.38 -19.39 1.99
N VAL A 60 -3.75 -20.45 1.47
CA VAL A 60 -4.35 -21.26 0.40
C VAL A 60 -5.64 -21.92 0.89
N LEU A 61 -5.64 -22.53 2.08
CA LEU A 61 -6.82 -23.16 2.68
C LEU A 61 -7.95 -22.17 2.93
N GLY A 62 -7.63 -20.93 3.32
CA GLY A 62 -8.59 -19.83 3.48
C GLY A 62 -9.16 -19.31 2.15
N GLU A 63 -8.47 -19.51 1.04
CA GLU A 63 -8.95 -19.16 -0.30
C GLU A 63 -9.81 -20.27 -0.94
N LEU A 64 -9.85 -21.48 -0.35
CA LEU A 64 -10.67 -22.58 -0.85
C LEU A 64 -12.18 -22.30 -0.66
N PRO A 65 -13.03 -22.71 -1.63
CA PRO A 65 -14.47 -22.53 -1.55
C PRO A 65 -15.09 -23.09 -0.26
N ALA A 66 -16.08 -22.38 0.27
CA ALA A 66 -16.83 -22.82 1.45
C ALA A 66 -17.76 -24.01 1.16
N THR A 67 -17.98 -24.33 -0.12
CA THR A 67 -18.76 -25.48 -0.62
C THR A 67 -18.05 -26.82 -0.37
N LEU A 68 -16.73 -26.80 -0.15
CA LEU A 68 -15.96 -28.01 0.16
C LEU A 68 -16.41 -28.66 1.47
N THR A 69 -16.58 -29.98 1.42
CA THR A 69 -16.86 -30.76 2.62
C THR A 69 -15.69 -30.73 3.60
N ALA A 70 -15.96 -31.04 4.88
CA ALA A 70 -14.90 -31.14 5.89
C ALA A 70 -13.82 -32.20 5.51
N GLY A 71 -14.22 -33.29 4.85
CA GLY A 71 -13.30 -34.31 4.35
C GLY A 71 -12.39 -33.78 3.24
N GLN A 72 -12.95 -33.07 2.27
CA GLN A 72 -12.19 -32.41 1.20
C GLN A 72 -11.22 -31.37 1.75
N ARG A 73 -11.64 -30.57 2.74
CA ARG A 73 -10.74 -29.61 3.39
C ARG A 73 -9.57 -30.27 4.12
N ALA A 74 -9.81 -31.40 4.79
CA ALA A 74 -8.74 -32.18 5.42
C ALA A 74 -7.79 -32.80 4.39
N GLU A 75 -8.31 -33.27 3.26
CA GLU A 75 -7.50 -33.78 2.14
C GLU A 75 -6.63 -32.68 1.52
N ALA A 76 -7.19 -31.49 1.32
CA ALA A 76 -6.47 -30.31 0.85
C ALA A 76 -5.33 -29.90 1.81
N GLU A 77 -5.61 -29.94 3.13
CA GLU A 77 -4.62 -29.66 4.16
C GLU A 77 -3.46 -30.67 4.11
N GLN A 78 -3.76 -31.96 4.03
CA GLN A 78 -2.74 -33.01 3.92
C GLN A 78 -1.92 -32.89 2.62
N PHE A 79 -2.58 -32.66 1.48
CA PHE A 79 -1.90 -32.50 0.20
C PHE A 79 -0.91 -31.32 0.20
N LEU A 80 -1.29 -30.19 0.81
CA LEU A 80 -0.41 -29.03 0.92
C LEU A 80 0.78 -29.28 1.85
N LEU A 81 0.59 -30.04 2.92
CA LEU A 81 1.68 -30.46 3.82
C LEU A 81 2.66 -31.39 3.10
N ASP A 82 2.17 -32.39 2.37
CA ASP A 82 3.00 -33.30 1.58
C ASP A 82 3.81 -32.52 0.52
N LYS A 83 3.21 -31.48 -0.08
CA LYS A 83 3.90 -30.59 -1.02
C LYS A 83 4.93 -29.68 -0.35
N ALA A 84 4.73 -29.28 0.89
CA ALA A 84 5.66 -28.40 1.61
C ALA A 84 7.06 -29.03 1.80
N ALA A 85 7.17 -30.36 1.74
CA ALA A 85 8.45 -31.06 1.71
C ALA A 85 9.24 -30.85 0.39
N LEU A 86 8.57 -30.41 -0.68
CA LEU A 86 9.13 -30.34 -2.04
C LEU A 86 9.31 -28.91 -2.56
N VAL A 87 8.52 -27.96 -2.06
CA VAL A 87 8.48 -26.58 -2.57
C VAL A 87 8.55 -25.54 -1.46
N ASP A 88 8.98 -24.34 -1.83
CA ASP A 88 9.07 -23.21 -0.89
C ASP A 88 7.69 -22.58 -0.61
N ALA A 89 7.67 -21.62 0.31
CA ALA A 89 6.47 -20.89 0.70
C ALA A 89 5.79 -20.13 -0.45
N GLN A 90 6.57 -19.54 -1.37
CA GLN A 90 6.01 -18.80 -2.50
C GLN A 90 5.33 -19.72 -3.51
N ASP A 91 5.90 -20.90 -3.73
CA ASP A 91 5.32 -21.89 -4.64
C ASP A 91 4.13 -22.60 -4.03
N LEU A 92 4.09 -22.79 -2.70
CA LEU A 92 2.88 -23.22 -1.97
C LEU A 92 1.73 -22.23 -2.16
N ALA A 93 1.99 -20.93 -2.06
CA ALA A 93 0.97 -19.89 -2.22
C ALA A 93 0.28 -19.90 -3.60
N LYS A 94 0.86 -20.58 -4.59
CA LYS A 94 0.30 -20.73 -5.95
C LYS A 94 -0.50 -22.03 -6.14
N GLN A 95 -0.55 -22.92 -5.14
CA GLN A 95 -1.15 -24.26 -5.27
C GLN A 95 -2.68 -24.30 -5.18
N THR A 96 -3.38 -23.18 -4.93
CA THR A 96 -4.85 -23.15 -4.76
C THR A 96 -5.58 -23.89 -5.87
N ARG A 97 -5.18 -23.68 -7.13
CA ARG A 97 -5.80 -24.35 -8.28
C ARG A 97 -5.52 -25.85 -8.31
N THR A 98 -4.26 -26.24 -8.11
CA THR A 98 -3.84 -27.66 -8.08
C THR A 98 -4.58 -28.44 -6.99
N VAL A 99 -4.75 -27.82 -5.82
CA VAL A 99 -5.49 -28.40 -4.69
C VAL A 99 -6.95 -28.65 -5.07
N LEU A 100 -7.61 -27.67 -5.71
CA LEU A 100 -9.01 -27.83 -6.14
C LEU A 100 -9.16 -28.92 -7.21
N GLU A 101 -8.25 -28.96 -8.18
CA GLU A 101 -8.24 -30.01 -9.22
C GLU A 101 -8.07 -31.42 -8.61
N GLN A 102 -7.34 -31.54 -7.50
CA GLN A 102 -7.09 -32.82 -6.83
C GLN A 102 -8.23 -33.26 -5.91
N VAL A 103 -8.80 -32.32 -5.15
CA VAL A 103 -9.69 -32.61 -4.00
C VAL A 103 -11.17 -32.55 -4.39
N ALA A 104 -11.52 -31.76 -5.40
CA ALA A 104 -12.91 -31.57 -5.79
C ALA A 104 -13.05 -31.36 -7.31
N PRO A 105 -12.65 -32.35 -8.13
CA PRO A 105 -12.64 -32.25 -9.59
C PRO A 105 -14.04 -32.05 -10.21
N GLU A 106 -15.09 -32.45 -9.51
CA GLU A 106 -16.50 -32.29 -9.89
C GLU A 106 -17.12 -30.93 -9.54
N THR A 107 -16.40 -30.07 -8.80
CA THR A 107 -16.93 -28.75 -8.42
C THR A 107 -16.97 -27.85 -9.64
N ASP A 108 -18.09 -27.16 -9.84
CA ASP A 108 -18.32 -26.29 -10.99
C ASP A 108 -17.41 -25.06 -10.90
N ALA A 109 -16.19 -25.20 -11.44
CA ALA A 109 -15.08 -24.26 -11.25
C ALA A 109 -15.40 -22.81 -11.66
N VAL A 110 -16.45 -22.60 -12.47
CA VAL A 110 -16.86 -21.28 -12.95
C VAL A 110 -17.69 -20.52 -11.90
N GLU A 111 -18.66 -21.15 -11.25
CA GLU A 111 -19.53 -20.47 -10.26
C GLU A 111 -18.77 -20.14 -8.96
N ASP A 112 -17.85 -21.03 -8.58
CA ASP A 112 -16.97 -20.82 -7.44
C ASP A 112 -15.93 -19.74 -7.71
N GLU A 113 -15.37 -19.66 -8.92
CA GLU A 113 -14.42 -18.59 -9.28
C GLU A 113 -15.11 -17.22 -9.32
N LEU A 114 -16.35 -17.14 -9.84
CA LEU A 114 -17.14 -15.91 -9.77
C LEU A 114 -17.38 -15.46 -8.33
N SER A 115 -17.78 -16.39 -7.46
CA SER A 115 -17.99 -16.14 -6.03
C SER A 115 -16.71 -15.68 -5.34
N ARG A 116 -15.56 -16.29 -5.69
CA ARG A 116 -14.25 -15.90 -5.17
C ARG A 116 -13.84 -14.51 -5.62
N LEU A 117 -14.01 -14.18 -6.90
CA LEU A 117 -13.72 -12.84 -7.43
C LEU A 117 -14.61 -11.77 -6.78
N ASP A 118 -15.89 -12.09 -6.55
CA ASP A 118 -16.81 -11.20 -5.84
C ASP A 118 -16.41 -11.01 -4.36
N ALA A 119 -15.98 -12.06 -3.68
CA ALA A 119 -15.47 -11.98 -2.31
C ALA A 119 -14.19 -11.13 -2.24
N GLN A 120 -13.23 -11.35 -3.15
CA GLN A 120 -12.03 -10.54 -3.27
C GLN A 120 -12.37 -9.08 -3.54
N ARG A 121 -13.33 -8.81 -4.44
CA ARG A 121 -13.79 -7.45 -4.72
C ARG A 121 -14.40 -6.81 -3.49
N LYS A 122 -15.31 -7.49 -2.78
CA LYS A 122 -15.92 -7.00 -1.53
C LYS A 122 -14.85 -6.68 -0.48
N GLN A 123 -13.86 -7.55 -0.32
CA GLN A 123 -12.76 -7.35 0.62
C GLN A 123 -11.91 -6.13 0.24
N ALA A 124 -11.50 -6.01 -1.03
CA ALA A 124 -10.72 -4.88 -1.52
C ALA A 124 -11.48 -3.54 -1.34
N TRP A 125 -12.79 -3.56 -1.53
CA TRP A 125 -13.64 -2.42 -1.21
C TRP A 125 -13.68 -2.13 0.28
N ALA A 126 -13.83 -3.13 1.14
CA ALA A 126 -13.85 -2.94 2.58
C ALA A 126 -12.51 -2.44 3.15
N SER A 127 -11.37 -2.87 2.57
CA SER A 127 -10.02 -2.51 3.02
C SER A 127 -9.48 -1.22 2.42
N ARG A 128 -10.21 -0.59 1.48
CA ARG A 128 -9.81 0.67 0.83
C ARG A 128 -9.47 1.72 1.87
N SER A 129 -8.30 2.33 1.73
CA SER A 129 -7.82 3.34 2.68
C SER A 129 -6.83 4.28 2.02
N LEU A 130 -6.77 5.51 2.52
CA LEU A 130 -5.79 6.52 2.13
C LEU A 130 -5.46 7.36 3.36
N THR A 131 -4.19 7.36 3.75
CA THR A 131 -3.68 8.11 4.90
C THR A 131 -2.64 9.13 4.43
N PHE A 132 -2.57 10.25 5.13
CA PHE A 132 -1.61 11.32 4.89
C PHE A 132 -0.86 11.62 6.19
N SER A 133 0.45 11.80 6.08
CA SER A 133 1.32 12.18 7.18
C SER A 133 2.40 13.14 6.71
N ASN A 134 2.64 14.20 7.48
CA ASN A 134 3.69 15.16 7.19
C ASN A 134 5.05 14.63 7.66
N ASP A 135 6.07 14.72 6.81
CA ASP A 135 7.44 14.28 7.13
C ASP A 135 8.22 15.28 8.02
N ARG A 136 7.62 16.44 8.30
CA ARG A 136 8.23 17.61 9.00
C ARG A 136 9.46 18.20 8.30
N ARG A 137 9.71 17.83 7.05
CA ARG A 137 10.78 18.32 6.17
C ARG A 137 10.24 18.98 4.89
N GLY A 138 8.92 19.15 4.80
CA GLY A 138 8.27 19.85 3.68
C GLY A 138 7.59 18.92 2.67
N SER A 139 7.49 17.62 2.96
CA SER A 139 6.78 16.65 2.12
C SER A 139 5.59 16.05 2.86
N VAL A 140 4.60 15.63 2.08
CA VAL A 140 3.47 14.83 2.57
C VAL A 140 3.68 13.41 2.07
N VAL A 141 3.81 12.48 3.00
CA VAL A 141 3.80 11.04 2.70
C VAL A 141 2.35 10.59 2.72
N PHE A 142 1.93 9.89 1.68
CA PHE A 142 0.63 9.23 1.62
C PHE A 142 0.80 7.73 1.38
N LYS A 143 -0.08 6.94 1.99
CA LYS A 143 -0.13 5.49 1.79
C LYS A 143 -1.58 5.06 1.71
N GLY A 144 -1.88 4.11 0.85
CA GLY A 144 -3.23 3.62 0.69
C GLY A 144 -3.31 2.36 -0.13
N GLN A 145 -4.53 1.84 -0.21
CA GLN A 145 -4.90 0.74 -1.09
C GLN A 145 -6.25 1.05 -1.73
N LEU A 146 -6.36 0.71 -3.01
CA LEU A 146 -7.58 0.82 -3.80
C LEU A 146 -7.90 -0.56 -4.37
N PRO A 147 -9.18 -0.88 -4.65
CA PRO A 147 -9.51 -2.06 -5.41
C PRO A 147 -8.85 -2.00 -6.81
N THR A 148 -8.54 -3.16 -7.37
CA THR A 148 -7.64 -3.29 -8.53
C THR A 148 -8.04 -2.43 -9.72
N LEU A 149 -9.34 -2.39 -10.05
CA LEU A 149 -9.85 -1.62 -11.19
C LEU A 149 -9.61 -0.11 -11.01
N GLU A 150 -9.96 0.43 -9.85
CA GLU A 150 -9.80 1.84 -9.51
C GLU A 150 -8.31 2.20 -9.35
N GLY A 151 -7.50 1.30 -8.78
CA GLY A 151 -6.06 1.45 -8.64
C GLY A 151 -5.33 1.50 -9.99
N GLU A 152 -5.68 0.63 -10.93
CA GLU A 152 -5.15 0.67 -12.29
C GLU A 152 -5.55 1.96 -13.02
N ALA A 153 -6.81 2.38 -12.90
CA ALA A 153 -7.29 3.63 -13.49
C ALA A 153 -6.52 4.83 -12.93
N PHE A 154 -6.30 4.88 -11.61
CA PHE A 154 -5.48 5.92 -10.96
C PHE A 154 -4.03 5.90 -11.47
N LYS A 155 -3.40 4.72 -11.54
CA LYS A 155 -2.03 4.55 -12.04
C LYS A 155 -1.89 5.08 -13.47
N ARG A 156 -2.77 4.66 -14.39
CA ARG A 156 -2.75 5.11 -15.79
C ARG A 156 -2.91 6.62 -15.91
N LEU A 157 -3.75 7.22 -15.06
CA LEU A 157 -4.02 8.64 -15.05
C LEU A 157 -2.82 9.47 -14.55
N VAL A 158 -2.07 8.96 -13.58
CA VAL A 158 -0.78 9.55 -13.13
C VAL A 158 0.28 9.41 -14.22
N GLU A 159 0.42 8.23 -14.81
CA GLU A 159 1.39 7.96 -15.89
C GLU A 159 1.13 8.83 -17.13
N ALA A 160 -0.13 9.04 -17.51
CA ALA A 160 -0.49 9.93 -18.63
C ALA A 160 0.01 11.38 -18.41
N HIS A 161 -0.07 11.88 -17.18
CA HIS A 161 0.43 13.21 -16.84
C HIS A 161 1.96 13.25 -16.75
N SER A 162 2.62 12.16 -16.35
CA SER A 162 4.08 12.05 -16.40
C SER A 162 4.60 12.22 -17.83
N LEU A 163 3.96 11.55 -18.80
CA LEU A 163 4.30 11.65 -20.22
C LEU A 163 3.99 13.02 -20.82
N SER A 164 2.89 13.66 -20.41
CA SER A 164 2.56 15.02 -20.83
C SER A 164 3.55 16.05 -20.27
N ASN A 165 4.03 15.85 -19.04
CA ASN A 165 5.02 16.72 -18.40
C ASN A 165 6.38 16.61 -19.09
N ARG A 166 6.77 15.43 -19.60
CA ARG A 166 8.00 15.26 -20.40
C ARG A 166 8.06 16.23 -21.59
N ARG A 167 6.96 16.43 -22.32
CA ARG A 167 6.91 17.37 -23.46
C ARG A 167 7.00 18.84 -23.04
N ALA A 168 6.48 19.18 -21.85
CA ALA A 168 6.53 20.54 -21.30
C ALA A 168 7.91 20.86 -20.68
N VAL A 169 8.55 19.85 -20.07
CA VAL A 169 9.90 19.90 -19.48
C VAL A 169 10.99 19.92 -20.56
N GLU A 170 10.83 19.18 -21.66
CA GLU A 170 11.75 19.28 -22.82
C GLU A 170 11.77 20.71 -23.41
N GLN A 171 10.74 21.53 -23.16
CA GLN A 171 10.64 22.93 -23.58
C GLN A 171 11.08 23.94 -22.51
N ALA A 172 11.23 23.53 -21.25
CA ALA A 172 11.59 24.39 -20.13
C ALA A 172 12.71 23.73 -19.32
N ALA A 173 13.93 24.31 -19.37
CA ALA A 173 15.06 23.87 -18.56
C ALA A 173 14.63 23.69 -17.10
N ASP A 174 14.53 22.43 -16.66
CA ASP A 174 13.97 22.13 -15.36
C ASP A 174 14.98 22.45 -14.26
N ARG A 175 14.59 23.38 -13.38
CA ARG A 175 15.42 23.87 -12.28
C ARG A 175 15.68 22.79 -11.21
N HIS A 176 14.91 21.71 -11.22
CA HIS A 176 14.99 20.65 -10.22
C HIS A 176 15.72 19.38 -10.71
N ASP A 177 16.14 19.33 -11.97
CA ASP A 177 16.87 18.19 -12.56
C ASP A 177 18.33 18.55 -12.82
N GLU A 178 19.09 18.78 -11.75
CA GLU A 178 20.51 19.20 -11.82
C GLU A 178 21.43 18.16 -12.50
N ALA A 179 21.01 16.89 -12.57
CA ALA A 179 21.80 15.77 -13.11
C ALA A 179 21.21 15.10 -14.36
N GLY A 180 20.03 15.52 -14.83
CA GLY A 180 19.36 14.97 -16.02
C GLY A 180 18.92 13.51 -15.89
N LEU A 181 18.84 12.96 -14.67
CA LEU A 181 18.63 11.52 -14.42
C LEU A 181 17.58 11.29 -13.33
N ARG A 182 16.31 11.47 -13.69
CA ARG A 182 15.18 11.13 -12.80
C ARG A 182 15.01 9.62 -12.67
N SER A 183 14.70 9.15 -11.47
CA SER A 183 14.28 7.76 -11.24
C SER A 183 12.87 7.51 -11.80
N PHE A 184 12.50 6.23 -11.94
CA PHE A 184 11.12 5.86 -12.32
C PHE A 184 10.08 6.38 -11.32
N GLU A 185 10.41 6.33 -10.04
CA GLU A 185 9.55 6.80 -8.94
C GLU A 185 9.38 8.33 -9.00
N GLN A 186 10.47 9.07 -9.24
CA GLN A 186 10.42 10.53 -9.41
C GLN A 186 9.55 10.94 -10.61
N ARG A 187 9.69 10.28 -11.76
CA ARG A 187 8.84 10.56 -12.93
C ARG A 187 7.36 10.29 -12.65
N THR A 188 7.05 9.24 -11.88
CA THR A 188 5.68 8.92 -11.50
C THR A 188 5.13 9.99 -10.55
N ALA A 189 5.95 10.44 -9.58
CA ALA A 189 5.60 11.54 -8.69
C ALA A 189 5.36 12.85 -9.45
N ASP A 190 6.19 13.19 -10.44
CA ASP A 190 6.01 14.35 -11.31
C ASP A 190 4.66 14.30 -12.06
N GLY A 191 4.27 13.11 -12.52
CA GLY A 191 2.96 12.90 -13.15
C GLY A 191 1.80 13.20 -12.20
N LEU A 192 1.92 12.78 -10.94
CA LEU A 192 0.92 13.08 -9.91
C LEU A 192 0.87 14.60 -9.61
N ILE A 193 2.03 15.26 -9.54
CA ILE A 193 2.10 16.72 -9.35
C ILE A 193 1.42 17.45 -10.50
N ALA A 194 1.72 17.08 -11.74
CA ALA A 194 1.14 17.67 -12.94
C ALA A 194 -0.39 17.45 -12.99
N LEU A 195 -0.86 16.26 -12.63
CA LEU A 195 -2.28 15.97 -12.50
C LEU A 195 -2.98 16.91 -11.51
N VAL A 196 -2.41 17.11 -10.34
CA VAL A 196 -2.97 18.00 -9.30
C VAL A 196 -2.94 19.45 -9.79
N ALA A 197 -1.85 19.89 -10.40
CA ALA A 197 -1.71 21.24 -10.96
C ALA A 197 -2.77 21.54 -12.05
N GLY A 198 -3.10 20.55 -12.89
CA GLY A 198 -4.14 20.68 -13.92
C GLY A 198 -5.57 20.77 -13.38
N ARG A 199 -5.79 20.45 -12.09
CA ARG A 199 -7.10 20.46 -11.42
C ARG A 199 -7.22 21.49 -10.30
N ALA A 200 -6.10 22.00 -9.82
CA ALA A 200 -6.10 23.07 -8.83
C ALA A 200 -6.75 24.33 -9.45
N PRO A 201 -7.71 24.98 -8.77
CA PRO A 201 -8.13 26.31 -9.18
C PRO A 201 -6.88 27.18 -9.20
N ARG A 202 -6.66 27.91 -10.31
CA ARG A 202 -5.53 28.82 -10.46
C ARG A 202 -5.47 29.68 -9.19
N PRO A 203 -4.35 29.69 -8.45
CA PRO A 203 -4.27 30.55 -7.27
C PRO A 203 -4.57 31.98 -7.74
N ALA A 204 -5.50 32.64 -7.05
CA ALA A 204 -5.71 34.07 -7.26
C ALA A 204 -4.33 34.72 -7.20
N ARG A 205 -3.96 35.46 -8.26
CA ARG A 205 -2.66 36.16 -8.30
C ARG A 205 -2.53 36.90 -6.97
N SER A 206 -1.50 36.60 -6.19
CA SER A 206 -1.13 37.46 -5.08
C SER A 206 -1.04 38.88 -5.62
N PRO A 207 -1.62 39.90 -4.95
CA PRO A 207 -1.49 41.27 -5.40
C PRO A 207 0.01 41.58 -5.51
N GLU A 208 0.39 42.07 -6.69
CA GLU A 208 1.74 42.57 -6.98
C GLU A 208 2.18 43.49 -5.83
N PRO A 209 3.38 43.31 -5.25
CA PRO A 209 3.83 44.23 -4.22
C PRO A 209 3.82 45.63 -4.83
N ALA A 210 3.05 46.54 -4.21
CA ALA A 210 2.94 47.91 -4.66
C ALA A 210 4.35 48.46 -4.89
N ARG A 211 4.65 48.83 -6.14
CA ARG A 211 5.85 49.58 -6.48
C ARG A 211 5.75 50.89 -5.69
N PHE A 212 6.50 50.97 -4.59
CA PHE A 212 6.68 52.23 -3.87
C PHE A 212 7.33 53.22 -4.85
N GLY A 213 6.69 54.38 -4.95
CA GLY A 213 6.86 55.34 -6.02
C GLY A 213 8.28 55.85 -6.21
N GLU A 214 8.56 56.19 -7.46
CA GLU A 214 9.61 57.11 -7.90
C GLU A 214 9.73 58.35 -6.99
N PRO A 215 10.95 58.89 -6.83
CA PRO A 215 11.17 60.09 -6.02
C PRO A 215 10.52 61.31 -6.70
N ALA A 216 9.73 62.06 -5.93
CA ALA A 216 9.19 63.33 -6.36
C ALA A 216 10.33 64.35 -6.58
N GLU A 217 10.63 64.64 -7.85
CA GLU A 217 11.32 65.85 -8.25
C GLU A 217 10.49 67.08 -7.82
N GLY A 218 11.15 68.07 -7.22
CA GLY A 218 10.58 69.42 -7.10
C GLY A 218 10.66 70.03 -5.69
N HIS A 219 11.87 70.33 -5.22
CA HIS A 219 12.04 71.47 -4.32
C HIS A 219 12.99 72.49 -4.96
N ARG A 220 12.36 73.49 -5.58
CA ARG A 220 12.97 74.67 -6.18
C ARG A 220 13.50 75.54 -5.02
N ALA A 221 14.81 75.76 -4.97
CA ALA A 221 15.44 76.70 -4.06
C ALA A 221 14.97 78.14 -4.33
N PRO A 222 14.80 78.98 -3.29
CA PRO A 222 14.84 80.42 -3.46
C PRO A 222 16.25 80.96 -3.13
N GLU A 223 16.88 81.56 -4.13
CA GLU A 223 17.93 82.58 -3.98
C GLU A 223 17.38 83.82 -3.26
N ARG A 224 18.16 84.35 -2.30
CA ARG A 224 18.48 85.78 -2.02
C ARG A 224 19.51 85.78 -0.89
N VAL A 225 20.77 86.15 -1.10
CA VAL A 225 21.33 87.53 -1.21
C VAL A 225 21.01 88.37 0.03
N GLU A 226 21.91 88.44 1.02
CA GLU A 226 22.84 89.56 1.28
C GLU A 226 23.52 89.42 2.66
N GLY A 227 24.82 89.75 2.72
CA GLY A 227 25.71 89.64 3.89
C GLY A 227 27.13 89.27 3.51
#